data_AF-W1J356-F1
#
_entry.id   AF-W1J356-F1
#
_cell.length_a   1.000
_cell.length_b   1.000
_cell.length_c   1.000
_cell.angle_alpha   90.00
_cell.angle_beta   90.00
_cell.angle_gamma   90.00
#
_symmetry.space_group_name_H-M   'P 1'
#
loop_
_entity.id
_entity.type
_entity.pdbx_description
1 polymer ?
#
loop_
_entity_poly.entity_id
_entity_poly.type
_entity_poly.pdbx_seq_one_letter_code
_entity_poly.pdbx_strand_id
1 'polypeptide(L)' 'MDNVSKEYAPRWIKEAYKYIGVHEIKGEQHHPAILQWWKEIKRGGIRDDETPWCAAYVGAYGYPIKPV' A
#
# COMPACT_ATOMS: atom_id res chain seq x y z
N MET A 1 10.55 23.24 -2.80
CA MET A 1 9.67 23.41 -1.61
C MET A 1 9.47 22.04 -0.92
N ASP A 2 10.52 21.23 -0.77
CA ASP A 2 10.32 19.77 -0.81
C ASP A 2 10.68 19.05 0.50
N ASN A 3 11.26 19.79 1.46
CA ASN A 3 11.68 19.23 2.76
C ASN A 3 10.69 19.54 3.90
N VAL A 4 10.02 20.70 3.88
CA VAL A 4 9.06 21.08 4.93
C VAL A 4 7.80 20.20 4.90
N SER A 5 7.31 19.81 3.71
CA SER A 5 6.09 19.00 3.58
C SER A 5 6.24 17.54 4.01
N LYS A 6 7.44 16.95 3.85
CA LYS A 6 7.73 15.57 4.28
C LYS A 6 7.78 15.44 5.80
N GLU A 7 8.27 16.44 6.51
CA GLU A 7 8.41 16.42 7.97
C GLU A 7 7.05 16.42 8.68
N TYR A 8 6.07 17.17 8.18
CA TYR A 8 4.72 17.26 8.73
C TYR A 8 3.69 16.33 8.07
N ALA A 9 4.12 15.49 7.12
CA ALA A 9 3.22 14.55 6.47
C ALA A 9 2.59 13.56 7.47
N PRO A 10 1.31 13.20 7.31
CA PRO A 10 0.69 12.12 8.06
C PRO A 10 1.52 10.83 7.95
N ARG A 11 1.50 10.00 9.00
CA ARG A 11 2.31 8.77 9.06
C ARG A 11 2.12 7.88 7.84
N TRP A 12 0.88 7.74 7.35
CA TRP A 12 0.59 6.94 6.17
C TRP A 12 1.26 7.49 4.90
N ILE A 13 1.28 8.81 4.70
CA ILE A 13 2.02 9.46 3.61
C ILE A 13 3.53 9.24 3.76
N LYS A 14 4.07 9.32 4.98
CA LYS A 14 5.49 9.03 5.24
C LYS A 14 5.86 7.61 4.82
N GLU A 15 5.00 6.64 5.10
CA GLU A 15 5.17 5.25 4.64
C GLU A 15 5.02 5.11 3.12
N ALA A 16 4.12 5.89 2.48
CA ALA A 16 3.90 5.86 1.02
C ALA A 16 5.18 6.06 0.22
N TYR A 17 6.08 6.93 0.71
CA TYR A 17 7.34 7.21 0.03
C TYR A 17 8.23 5.97 -0.16
N LYS A 18 8.09 4.94 0.68
CA LYS A 18 8.83 3.67 0.55
C LYS A 18 8.35 2.81 -0.63
N TYR A 19 7.15 3.10 -1.13
CA TYR A 19 6.48 2.31 -2.18
C TYR A 19 6.39 3.06 -3.51
N ILE A 20 7.07 4.20 -3.65
CA ILE A 20 7.21 4.88 -4.94
C ILE A 20 7.93 3.94 -5.92
N GLY A 21 7.33 3.74 -7.09
CA GLY A 21 7.83 2.81 -8.10
C GLY A 21 7.28 1.39 -7.97
N VAL A 22 6.47 1.08 -6.94
CA VAL A 22 5.70 -0.17 -6.92
C VAL A 22 4.68 -0.14 -8.06
N HIS A 23 4.72 -1.16 -8.90
CA HIS A 23 3.78 -1.38 -9.99
C HIS A 23 3.52 -2.88 -10.15
N GLU A 24 2.47 -3.21 -10.89
CA GLU A 24 2.15 -4.58 -11.30
C GLU A 24 3.36 -5.24 -11.98
N ILE A 25 3.63 -6.49 -11.65
CA ILE A 25 4.58 -7.33 -12.36
C ILE A 25 3.85 -8.07 -13.46
N LYS A 26 4.16 -7.76 -14.72
CA LYS A 26 3.55 -8.43 -15.87
C LYS A 26 3.95 -9.92 -15.90
N GLY A 27 2.98 -10.81 -15.86
CA GLY A 27 3.19 -12.26 -16.02
C GLY A 27 2.54 -13.05 -14.89
N GLU A 28 3.08 -14.22 -14.57
CA GLU A 28 2.54 -15.09 -13.50
C GLU A 28 3.01 -14.69 -12.09
N GLN A 29 3.86 -13.67 -11.98
CA GLN A 29 4.40 -13.19 -10.71
C GLN A 29 3.65 -11.95 -10.26
N HIS A 30 3.52 -11.79 -8.95
CA HIS A 30 2.85 -10.62 -8.35
C HIS A 30 3.78 -9.88 -7.39
N HIS A 31 3.66 -8.55 -7.35
CA HIS A 31 4.42 -7.71 -6.45
C HIS A 31 4.07 -8.03 -4.98
N PRO A 32 5.05 -8.44 -4.14
CA PRO A 32 4.77 -8.93 -2.79
C PRO A 32 4.15 -7.86 -1.87
N ALA A 33 4.47 -6.58 -2.08
CA ALA A 33 3.87 -5.49 -1.32
C ALA A 33 2.36 -5.37 -1.57
N ILE A 34 1.91 -5.49 -2.83
CA ILE A 34 0.49 -5.40 -3.20
C ILE A 34 -0.28 -6.58 -2.59
N LEU A 35 0.28 -7.78 -2.68
CA LEU A 35 -0.27 -8.98 -2.02
C LEU A 35 -0.36 -8.82 -0.49
N GLN A 36 0.63 -8.17 0.13
CA GLN A 36 0.59 -7.91 1.56
C GLN A 36 -0.54 -6.95 1.91
N TRP A 37 -0.75 -5.88 1.15
CA TRP A 37 -1.83 -4.93 1.42
C TRP A 37 -3.21 -5.58 1.37
N TRP A 38 -3.45 -6.48 0.41
CA TRP A 38 -4.70 -7.27 0.37
C TRP A 38 -4.91 -8.10 1.63
N LYS A 39 -3.84 -8.71 2.17
CA LYS A 39 -3.89 -9.48 3.42
C LYS A 39 -4.17 -8.57 4.62
N GLU A 40 -3.49 -7.42 4.73
CA GLU A 40 -3.66 -6.47 5.83
C GLU A 40 -5.10 -5.97 5.92
N ILE A 41 -5.73 -5.67 4.78
CA ILE A 41 -7.12 -5.22 4.74
C ILE A 41 -8.14 -6.37 4.81
N LYS A 42 -7.67 -7.61 4.96
CA LYS A 42 -8.49 -8.84 5.05
C LYS A 42 -9.50 -8.97 3.91
N ARG A 43 -9.15 -8.50 2.71
CA ARG A 43 -10.01 -8.59 1.54
C ARG A 43 -9.86 -9.95 0.89
N GLY A 44 -10.82 -10.83 1.16
CA GLY A 44 -10.88 -12.14 0.51
C GLY A 44 -11.10 -12.03 -1.01
N GLY A 45 -10.60 -13.02 -1.75
CA GLY A 45 -10.87 -13.21 -3.17
C GLY A 45 -9.91 -12.50 -4.14
N ILE A 46 -9.02 -11.64 -3.66
CA ILE A 46 -8.01 -10.96 -4.48
C ILE A 46 -6.63 -11.43 -4.03
N ARG A 47 -5.82 -11.92 -4.97
CA ARG A 47 -4.51 -12.55 -4.68
C ARG A 47 -3.46 -12.18 -5.72
N ASP A 48 -3.67 -11.04 -6.36
CA ASP A 48 -2.98 -10.61 -7.57
C ASP A 48 -2.61 -9.11 -7.42
N ASP A 49 -1.76 -8.61 -8.31
CA ASP A 49 -1.30 -7.21 -8.33
C ASP A 49 -1.79 -6.41 -9.55
N GLU A 50 -2.49 -7.09 -10.45
CA GLU A 50 -3.21 -6.58 -11.60
C GLU A 50 -4.51 -5.88 -11.19
N THR A 51 -5.15 -6.32 -10.09
CA THR A 51 -6.34 -5.65 -9.55
C THR A 51 -5.96 -4.26 -8.99
N PRO A 52 -6.66 -3.18 -9.38
CA PRO A 52 -6.39 -1.83 -8.88
C PRO A 52 -6.33 -1.75 -7.34
N TRP A 53 -5.17 -1.37 -6.81
CA TRP A 53 -4.80 -1.58 -5.40
C TRP A 53 -4.68 -0.30 -4.57
N CYS A 54 -5.10 0.87 -5.10
CA CYS A 54 -5.03 2.14 -4.37
C CYS A 54 -5.76 2.08 -3.01
N ALA A 55 -6.94 1.46 -2.97
CA ALA A 55 -7.70 1.24 -1.75
C ALA A 55 -7.04 0.23 -0.80
N ALA A 56 -6.31 -0.76 -1.33
CA ALA A 56 -5.58 -1.74 -0.51
C ALA A 56 -4.45 -1.05 0.26
N TYR A 57 -3.64 -0.23 -0.42
CA TYR A 57 -2.58 0.55 0.22
C TYR A 57 -3.13 1.49 1.30
N VAL A 58 -4.15 2.31 0.96
CA VAL A 58 -4.73 3.25 1.92
C VAL A 58 -5.41 2.51 3.08
N GLY A 59 -6.04 1.36 2.85
CA GLY A 59 -6.60 0.56 3.93
C GLY A 59 -5.54 -0.03 4.86
N ALA A 60 -4.39 -0.43 4.32
CA ALA A 60 -3.29 -1.01 5.09
C ALA A 60 -2.55 0.03 5.97
N TYR A 61 -2.42 1.29 5.52
CA TYR A 61 -1.63 2.32 6.23
C TYR A 61 -2.39 3.57 6.65
N GLY A 62 -3.49 3.91 5.97
CA GLY A 62 -4.23 5.17 6.13
C GLY A 62 -5.12 5.23 7.36
N TYR A 63 -5.52 4.08 7.90
CA TYR A 63 -6.32 4.02 9.13
C TYR A 63 -5.53 3.34 10.24
N PRO A 64 -5.69 3.78 11.50
CA PRO A 64 -5.28 2.99 12.64
C PRO A 64 -6.19 1.76 12.70
N ILE A 65 -5.89 0.75 11.89
CA ILE A 65 -6.30 -0.62 12.18
C ILE A 65 -5.64 -0.96 13.51
N LYS A 66 -6.37 -0.74 14.62
CA LYS A 66 -5.95 -1.23 15.92
C LYS A 66 -5.66 -2.72 15.73
N PRO A 67 -4.47 -3.22 16.10
CA PRO A 67 -4.28 -4.65 16.20
C PRO A 67 -5.36 -5.16 17.16
N VAL A 68 -6.12 -6.16 16.72
CA VAL A 68 -6.88 -7.02 17.64
C VAL A 68 -5.87 -7.88 18.38
#